data_AF-A0A257JDV3-F1
#
_entry.id   AF-A0A257JDV3-F1
#
_cell.length_a   1.000
_cell.length_b   1.000
_cell.length_c   1.000
_cell.angle_alpha   90.00
_cell.angle_beta   90.00
_cell.angle_gamma   90.00
#
_symmetry.space_group_name_H-M   'P 1'
#
loop_
_entity.id
_entity.type
_entity.pdbx_description
1 polymer ?
#
loop_
_entity_poly.entity_id
_entity_poly.type
_entity_poly.pdbx_seq_one_letter_code
_entity_poly.pdbx_strand_id
1 'polypeptide(L)'
;QATLHAAEAAGARLAALVAQGQLAGYESPARFLPSVAAQQARLAALPPAEALRANLATALAGSPLRADRLGAFVDEVQAARVLAPVTLAGLAGSPFKPVVEAMLVQRRSGQGWLALMPLQARAATPVPDAAVRAALAGVPAAQVIDIKQELDGLYQRYLREALWQSGLGALGVVLLLAATLRSTRRVWVVCQPLALAVLLTLGGLALAGVALGILHLVGLLLV
;
A
#
# COMPACT_ATOMS: atom_id res chain seq x y z
N GLN A 1 -6.34 20.33 6.40
CA GLN A 1 -5.02 20.96 6.23
C GLN A 1 -3.90 20.12 6.83
N ALA A 2 -3.91 19.80 8.12
CA ALA A 2 -2.87 18.95 8.74
C ALA A 2 -2.59 17.63 7.99
N THR A 3 -3.63 16.91 7.57
CA THR A 3 -3.51 15.68 6.76
C THR A 3 -2.80 15.91 5.41
N LEU A 4 -3.08 17.04 4.74
CA LEU A 4 -2.43 17.37 3.47
C LEU A 4 -0.96 17.74 3.67
N HIS A 5 -0.62 18.47 4.73
CA HIS A 5 0.77 18.72 5.11
C HIS A 5 1.54 17.42 5.38
N ALA A 6 0.94 16.48 6.10
CA ALA A 6 1.55 15.18 6.36
C ALA A 6 1.71 14.37 5.05
N ALA A 7 0.73 14.40 4.14
CA ALA A 7 0.81 13.75 2.83
C ALA A 7 1.90 14.37 1.93
N GLU A 8 2.11 15.68 1.99
CA GLU A 8 3.22 16.37 1.29
C GLU A 8 4.57 15.94 1.84
N ALA A 9 4.72 15.92 3.17
CA ALA A 9 5.94 15.47 3.83
C ALA A 9 6.24 14.00 3.53
N ALA A 10 5.23 13.12 3.59
CA ALA A 10 5.35 11.72 3.20
C ALA A 10 5.74 11.58 1.72
N GLY A 11 5.09 12.33 0.83
CA GLY A 11 5.39 12.33 -0.60
C GLY A 11 6.85 12.69 -0.88
N ALA A 12 7.40 13.71 -0.22
CA ALA A 12 8.81 14.09 -0.39
C ALA A 12 9.78 12.96 0.02
N ARG A 13 9.46 12.20 1.08
CA ARG A 13 10.27 11.05 1.52
C ARG A 13 10.15 9.87 0.55
N LEU A 14 8.95 9.59 0.07
CA LEU A 14 8.71 8.52 -0.92
C LEU A 14 9.35 8.84 -2.28
N ALA A 15 9.35 10.12 -2.70
CA ALA A 15 10.02 10.55 -3.93
C ALA A 15 11.52 10.24 -3.93
N ALA A 16 12.18 10.32 -2.77
CA ALA A 16 13.57 9.91 -2.63
C ALA A 16 13.75 8.39 -2.88
N LEU A 17 12.83 7.55 -2.39
CA LEU A 17 12.84 6.10 -2.64
C LEU A 17 12.58 5.77 -4.11
N VAL A 18 11.72 6.53 -4.78
CA VAL A 18 11.50 6.42 -6.23
C VAL A 18 12.76 6.81 -7.00
N ALA A 19 13.42 7.91 -6.64
CA ALA A 19 14.67 8.35 -7.25
C ALA A 19 15.82 7.34 -7.05
N GLN A 20 15.83 6.63 -5.93
CA GLN A 20 16.77 5.53 -5.64
C GLN A 20 16.39 4.20 -6.33
N GLY A 21 15.28 4.17 -7.08
CA GLY A 21 14.82 2.97 -7.78
C GLY A 21 14.22 1.88 -6.89
N GLN A 22 13.97 2.16 -5.61
CA GLN A 22 13.40 1.21 -4.65
C GLN A 22 11.87 1.10 -4.76
N LEU A 23 11.21 2.17 -5.20
CA LEU A 23 9.78 2.20 -5.51
C LEU A 23 9.57 2.53 -6.99
N ALA A 24 8.53 1.98 -7.60
CA ALA A 24 8.13 2.41 -8.94
C ALA A 24 7.41 3.77 -8.89
N GLY A 25 6.67 4.03 -7.81
CA GLY A 25 5.91 5.25 -7.63
C GLY A 25 5.11 5.24 -6.33
N TYR A 26 4.39 6.33 -6.11
CA TYR A 26 3.32 6.41 -5.13
C TYR A 26 2.22 7.34 -5.64
N GLU A 27 1.00 7.16 -5.15
CA GLU A 27 -0.10 8.10 -5.33
C GLU A 27 -0.28 8.98 -4.09
N SER A 28 -0.71 10.23 -4.29
CA SER A 28 -0.91 11.18 -3.18
C SER A 28 -2.06 12.14 -3.46
N PRO A 29 -2.95 12.39 -2.48
CA PRO A 29 -3.99 13.41 -2.62
C PRO A 29 -3.40 14.81 -2.78
N ALA A 30 -2.20 15.06 -2.26
CA ALA A 30 -1.51 16.35 -2.37
C ALA A 30 -1.07 16.71 -3.80
N ARG A 31 -1.08 15.74 -4.73
CA ARG A 31 -0.84 15.99 -6.15
C ARG A 31 -1.98 16.79 -6.78
N PHE A 32 -3.21 16.53 -6.37
CA PHE A 32 -4.42 17.14 -6.91
C PHE A 32 -4.94 18.27 -6.02
N LEU A 33 -4.81 18.13 -4.70
CA LEU A 33 -5.20 19.12 -3.71
C LEU A 33 -4.04 19.37 -2.73
N PRO A 34 -3.07 20.22 -3.08
CA PRO A 34 -1.99 20.60 -2.18
C PRO A 34 -2.54 21.33 -0.94
N SER A 35 -1.76 21.36 0.14
CA SER A 35 -2.06 22.18 1.31
C SER A 35 -2.18 23.66 0.95
N VAL A 36 -2.97 24.41 1.70
CA VAL A 36 -3.12 25.86 1.47
C VAL A 36 -1.77 26.57 1.53
N ALA A 37 -0.88 26.15 2.43
CA ALA A 37 0.47 26.71 2.53
C ALA A 37 1.30 26.44 1.27
N ALA A 38 1.26 25.23 0.72
CA ALA A 38 1.96 24.91 -0.53
C ALA A 38 1.41 25.72 -1.71
N GLN A 39 0.10 25.90 -1.78
CA GLN A 39 -0.54 26.75 -2.80
C GLN A 39 -0.10 28.20 -2.67
N GLN A 40 -0.14 28.78 -1.46
CA GLN A 40 0.32 30.15 -1.20
C GLN A 40 1.80 30.34 -1.51
N ALA A 41 2.65 29.38 -1.16
CA ALA A 41 4.07 29.41 -1.51
C ALA A 41 4.29 29.41 -3.03
N ARG A 42 3.52 28.60 -3.78
CA ARG A 42 3.55 28.59 -5.26
C ARG A 42 3.08 29.91 -5.85
N LEU A 43 1.99 30.49 -5.32
CA LEU A 43 1.49 31.81 -5.77
C LEU A 43 2.51 32.92 -5.49
N ALA A 44 3.14 32.91 -4.31
CA ALA A 44 4.18 33.87 -3.95
C ALA A 44 5.44 33.74 -4.80
N ALA A 45 5.74 32.54 -5.31
CA ALA A 45 6.86 32.29 -6.21
C ALA A 45 6.62 32.78 -7.65
N LEU A 46 5.38 33.13 -8.02
CA LEU A 46 5.09 33.65 -9.35
C LEU A 46 5.66 35.07 -9.53
N PRO A 47 6.52 35.30 -10.54
CA PRO A 47 7.18 36.58 -10.73
C PRO A 47 6.21 37.69 -11.19
N PRO A 48 6.51 38.96 -10.88
CA PRO A 48 5.80 40.10 -11.45
C PRO A 48 6.03 40.17 -12.98
N ALA A 49 5.11 40.83 -13.68
CA ALA A 49 5.06 40.81 -15.15
C ALA A 49 6.37 41.24 -15.83
N GLU A 50 7.05 42.26 -15.29
CA GLU A 50 8.32 42.74 -15.83
C GLU A 50 9.44 41.71 -15.71
N ALA A 51 9.63 41.13 -14.52
CA ALA A 51 10.59 40.06 -14.29
C ALA A 51 10.28 38.83 -15.15
N LEU A 52 9.00 38.48 -15.32
CA LEU A 52 8.59 37.38 -16.18
C LEU A 52 8.95 37.64 -17.65
N ARG A 53 8.71 38.85 -18.17
CA ARG A 53 9.08 39.22 -19.54
C ARG A 53 10.58 39.18 -19.77
N ALA A 54 11.38 39.67 -18.82
CA ALA A 54 12.84 39.61 -18.90
C ALA A 54 13.34 38.14 -18.91
N ASN A 55 12.79 37.31 -18.04
CA ASN A 55 13.10 35.88 -17.99
C ASN A 55 12.72 35.16 -19.29
N LEU A 56 11.56 35.48 -19.87
CA LEU A 56 11.13 34.94 -21.17
C LEU A 56 12.04 35.37 -22.32
N ALA A 57 12.42 36.65 -22.38
CA ALA A 57 13.35 37.14 -23.40
C ALA A 57 14.69 36.39 -23.35
N THR A 58 15.18 36.09 -22.15
CA THR A 58 16.42 35.33 -21.93
C THR A 58 16.25 33.87 -22.32
N ALA A 59 15.17 33.22 -21.88
CA ALA A 59 14.90 31.81 -22.17
C ALA A 59 14.64 31.51 -23.66
N LEU A 60 14.18 32.51 -24.41
CA LEU A 60 13.89 32.40 -25.85
C LEU A 60 15.05 32.86 -26.73
N ALA A 61 16.20 33.25 -26.18
CA ALA A 61 17.37 33.61 -26.97
C ALA A 61 17.80 32.40 -27.84
N GLY A 62 17.76 32.57 -29.16
CA GLY A 62 18.05 31.50 -30.12
C GLY A 62 16.90 30.54 -30.42
N SER A 63 15.71 30.76 -29.84
CA SER A 63 14.49 30.00 -30.13
C SER A 63 13.75 30.57 -31.35
N PRO A 64 13.07 29.73 -32.16
CA PRO A 64 12.19 30.20 -33.23
C PRO A 64 10.92 30.89 -32.69
N LEU A 65 10.61 30.75 -31.40
CA LEU A 65 9.42 31.32 -30.77
C LEU A 65 9.64 32.78 -30.37
N ARG A 66 8.78 33.68 -30.86
CA ARG A 66 8.86 35.12 -30.57
C ARG A 66 8.23 35.46 -29.22
N ALA A 67 8.97 36.15 -28.36
CA ALA A 67 8.50 36.58 -27.03
C ALA A 67 7.19 37.41 -27.09
N ASP A 68 7.02 38.25 -28.11
CA ASP A 68 5.84 39.09 -28.30
C ASP A 68 4.53 38.28 -28.44
N ARG A 69 4.61 37.01 -28.84
CA ARG A 69 3.44 36.12 -28.96
C ARG A 69 3.00 35.53 -27.62
N LEU A 70 3.80 35.67 -26.56
CA LEU A 70 3.51 35.11 -25.22
C LEU A 70 2.86 36.13 -24.27
N GLY A 71 2.30 37.22 -24.79
CA GLY A 71 1.57 38.20 -23.97
C GLY A 71 0.47 37.57 -23.12
N ALA A 72 -0.37 36.71 -23.74
CA ALA A 72 -1.45 36.01 -23.04
C ALA A 72 -0.94 35.14 -21.88
N PHE A 73 0.22 34.48 -22.03
CA PHE A 73 0.83 33.71 -20.94
C PHE A 73 1.26 34.61 -19.78
N VAL A 74 1.83 35.79 -20.05
CA VAL A 74 2.19 36.74 -18.99
C VAL A 74 0.94 37.23 -18.26
N ASP A 75 -0.13 37.54 -18.99
CA ASP A 75 -1.40 37.99 -18.44
C ASP A 75 -2.05 36.90 -17.58
N GLU A 76 -2.06 35.65 -18.04
CA GLU A 76 -2.54 34.48 -17.28
C GLU A 76 -1.75 34.27 -15.99
N VAL A 77 -0.42 34.43 -16.00
CA VAL A 77 0.39 34.32 -14.78
C VAL A 77 0.05 35.44 -13.79
N GLN A 78 -0.18 36.67 -14.28
CA GLN A 78 -0.59 37.77 -13.38
C GLN A 78 -2.00 37.56 -12.83
N ALA A 79 -2.93 37.05 -13.63
CA ALA A 79 -4.26 36.66 -13.16
C ALA A 79 -4.17 35.53 -12.12
N ALA A 80 -3.28 34.55 -12.33
CA ALA A 80 -3.10 33.43 -11.41
C ALA A 80 -2.59 33.87 -10.03
N ARG A 81 -1.74 34.91 -9.95
CA ARG A 81 -1.16 35.44 -8.69
C ARG A 81 -2.20 35.86 -7.65
N VAL A 82 -3.39 36.25 -8.09
CA VAL A 82 -4.47 36.73 -7.21
C VAL A 82 -5.57 35.69 -7.00
N LEU A 83 -5.41 34.47 -7.51
CA LEU A 83 -6.39 33.40 -7.31
C LEU A 83 -6.43 32.95 -5.85
N ALA A 84 -7.64 32.65 -5.38
CA ALA A 84 -7.83 32.04 -4.07
C ALA A 84 -7.35 30.57 -4.08
N PRO A 85 -6.83 30.06 -2.94
CA PRO A 85 -6.48 28.66 -2.81
C PRO A 85 -7.66 27.72 -3.09
N VAL A 86 -7.39 26.65 -3.82
CA VAL A 86 -8.34 25.58 -4.10
C VAL A 86 -8.60 24.79 -2.82
N THR A 87 -9.88 24.55 -2.54
CA THR A 87 -10.35 23.75 -1.41
C THR A 87 -11.05 22.49 -1.91
N LEU A 88 -11.26 21.50 -1.03
CA LEU A 88 -12.01 20.30 -1.37
C LEU A 88 -13.44 20.63 -1.86
N ALA A 89 -14.09 21.63 -1.24
CA ALA A 89 -15.38 22.14 -1.69
C ALA A 89 -15.30 22.80 -3.07
N GLY A 90 -14.22 23.51 -3.36
CA GLY A 90 -13.94 24.12 -4.67
C GLY A 90 -13.69 23.12 -5.79
N LEU A 91 -13.45 21.84 -5.49
CA LEU A 91 -13.39 20.76 -6.48
C LEU A 91 -14.78 20.24 -6.88
N ALA A 92 -15.88 20.76 -6.32
CA ALA A 92 -17.22 20.36 -6.71
C ALA A 92 -17.44 20.56 -8.23
N GLY A 93 -17.93 19.52 -8.91
CA GLY A 93 -18.13 19.53 -10.37
C GLY A 93 -16.87 19.28 -11.21
N SER A 94 -15.69 19.17 -10.59
CA SER A 94 -14.44 18.83 -11.26
C SER A 94 -14.24 17.30 -11.34
N PRO A 95 -13.63 16.76 -12.41
CA PRO A 95 -13.27 15.35 -12.51
C PRO A 95 -12.26 14.90 -11.44
N PHE A 96 -11.58 15.84 -10.77
CA PHE A 96 -10.59 15.53 -9.73
C PHE A 96 -11.20 15.23 -8.36
N LYS A 97 -12.43 15.69 -8.09
CA LYS A 97 -13.09 15.45 -6.79
C LYS A 97 -13.16 13.96 -6.41
N PRO A 98 -13.68 13.05 -7.25
CA PRO A 98 -13.75 11.64 -6.87
C PRO A 98 -12.38 11.01 -6.64
N VAL A 99 -11.35 11.44 -7.37
CA VAL A 99 -9.97 10.96 -7.17
C VAL A 99 -9.44 11.38 -5.81
N VAL A 100 -9.66 12.64 -5.43
CA VAL A 100 -9.23 13.17 -4.12
C VAL A 100 -10.02 12.51 -2.98
N GLU A 101 -11.33 12.31 -3.14
CA GLU A 101 -12.18 11.65 -2.13
C GLU A 101 -11.86 10.15 -1.96
N ALA A 102 -11.42 9.47 -3.02
CA ALA A 102 -10.92 8.09 -2.91
C ALA A 102 -9.64 7.98 -2.07
N MET A 103 -8.85 9.06 -1.99
CA MET A 103 -7.60 9.12 -1.22
C MET A 103 -7.75 9.86 0.12
N LEU A 104 -8.81 10.64 0.31
CA LEU A 104 -9.09 11.36 1.55
C LEU A 104 -10.34 10.81 2.23
N VAL A 105 -10.13 9.97 3.23
CA VAL A 105 -11.21 9.35 3.99
C VAL A 105 -11.47 10.13 5.27
N GLN A 106 -12.70 10.54 5.49
CA GLN A 106 -13.08 11.17 6.75
C GLN A 106 -13.13 10.14 7.88
N ARG A 107 -12.54 10.46 9.04
CA ARG A 107 -12.59 9.55 10.20
C ARG A 107 -14.02 9.47 10.74
N ARG A 108 -14.41 8.28 11.23
CA ARG A 108 -15.74 8.04 11.82
C ARG A 108 -16.09 8.96 13.00
N SER A 109 -15.09 9.47 13.71
CA SER A 109 -15.26 10.46 14.78
C SER A 109 -15.63 11.85 14.28
N GLY A 110 -15.69 12.08 12.96
CA GLY A 110 -15.91 13.40 12.33
C GLY A 110 -14.71 14.35 12.47
N GLN A 111 -13.76 14.04 13.34
CA GLN A 111 -12.60 14.87 13.66
C GLN A 111 -11.39 14.41 12.85
N GLY A 112 -11.32 14.92 11.62
CA GLY A 112 -10.12 14.83 10.79
C GLY A 112 -10.22 13.83 9.64
N TRP A 113 -9.14 13.82 8.86
CA TRP A 113 -9.02 13.12 7.59
C TRP A 113 -7.84 12.16 7.62
N LEU A 114 -7.99 11.04 6.93
CA LEU A 114 -6.93 10.09 6.62
C LEU A 114 -6.56 10.25 5.13
N ALA A 115 -5.28 10.35 4.84
CA ALA A 115 -4.77 10.27 3.48
C ALA A 115 -4.31 8.84 3.20
N LEU A 116 -4.87 8.22 2.16
CA LEU A 116 -4.41 6.96 1.61
C LEU A 116 -3.40 7.26 0.50
N MET A 117 -2.21 6.68 0.61
CA MET A 117 -1.12 6.86 -0.34
C MET A 117 -0.66 5.49 -0.86
N PRO A 118 -1.35 4.94 -1.88
CA PRO A 118 -0.96 3.67 -2.49
C PRO A 118 0.48 3.71 -2.98
N LEU A 119 1.26 2.68 -2.65
CA LEU A 119 2.64 2.52 -3.11
C LEU A 119 2.66 1.58 -4.32
N GLN A 120 3.44 1.93 -5.34
CA GLN A 120 3.64 1.06 -6.49
C GLN A 120 4.96 0.31 -6.35
N ALA A 121 4.85 -1.02 -6.28
CA ALA A 121 5.97 -1.92 -6.34
C ALA A 121 6.62 -1.87 -7.73
N ARG A 122 7.94 -2.05 -7.77
CA ARG A 122 8.64 -2.30 -9.04
C ARG A 122 8.41 -3.75 -9.44
N ALA A 123 8.34 -4.04 -10.74
CA ALA A 123 8.04 -5.37 -11.29
C ALA A 123 8.78 -6.49 -10.53
N ALA A 124 8.12 -7.64 -10.32
CA ALA A 124 8.64 -8.83 -9.63
C ALA A 124 9.27 -8.63 -8.22
N THR A 125 9.42 -7.40 -7.74
CA THR A 125 10.01 -7.08 -6.44
C THR A 125 8.93 -6.50 -5.52
N PRO A 126 8.74 -7.06 -4.31
CA PRO A 126 7.80 -6.49 -3.36
C PRO A 126 8.24 -5.09 -2.90
N VAL A 127 7.30 -4.30 -2.41
CA VAL A 127 7.60 -3.01 -1.77
C VAL A 127 8.54 -3.25 -0.58
N PRO A 128 9.66 -2.50 -0.47
CA PRO A 128 10.61 -2.67 0.62
C PRO A 128 10.07 -2.04 1.91
N ASP A 129 9.22 -2.79 2.60
CA ASP A 129 8.46 -2.33 3.76
C ASP A 129 9.32 -1.65 4.86
N ALA A 130 10.45 -2.26 5.24
CA ALA A 130 11.36 -1.68 6.22
C ALA A 130 11.94 -0.32 5.79
N ALA A 131 12.29 -0.17 4.50
CA ALA A 131 12.81 1.08 3.96
C ALA A 131 11.73 2.17 3.92
N VAL A 132 10.49 1.80 3.58
CA VAL A 132 9.35 2.73 3.59
C VAL A 132 9.04 3.20 5.01
N ARG A 133 8.98 2.27 5.99
CA ARG A 133 8.77 2.63 7.40
C ARG A 133 9.89 3.55 7.93
N ALA A 134 11.15 3.24 7.62
CA ALA A 134 12.28 4.07 8.00
C ALA A 134 12.21 5.48 7.39
N ALA A 135 11.83 5.59 6.11
CA ALA A 135 11.67 6.88 5.43
C ALA A 135 10.53 7.74 6.03
N LEU A 136 9.49 7.10 6.58
CA LEU A 136 8.31 7.76 7.13
C LEU A 136 8.32 7.97 8.65
N ALA A 137 9.32 7.43 9.39
CA ALA A 137 9.39 7.51 10.85
C ALA A 137 9.36 8.95 11.42
N GLY A 138 9.74 9.95 10.63
CA GLY A 138 9.71 11.37 11.00
C GLY A 138 8.44 12.12 10.55
N VAL A 139 7.49 11.47 9.89
CA VAL A 139 6.25 12.11 9.41
C VAL A 139 5.13 11.88 10.43
N PRO A 140 4.52 12.95 10.98
CA PRO A 140 3.47 12.82 11.98
C PRO A 140 2.29 11.99 11.48
N ALA A 141 1.86 11.01 12.29
CA ALA A 141 0.70 10.15 12.03
C ALA A 141 0.74 9.38 10.69
N ALA A 142 1.92 9.22 10.08
CA ALA A 142 2.10 8.33 8.93
C ALA A 142 2.18 6.88 9.41
N GLN A 143 1.43 5.99 8.77
CA GLN A 143 1.45 4.56 9.04
C GLN A 143 1.55 3.80 7.73
N VAL A 144 2.40 2.77 7.72
CA VAL A 144 2.57 1.86 6.59
C VAL A 144 1.77 0.60 6.89
N ILE A 145 0.84 0.26 5.99
CA ILE A 145 0.00 -0.92 6.10
C ILE A 145 0.28 -1.80 4.88
N ASP A 146 0.84 -2.98 5.11
CA ASP A 146 0.93 -4.04 4.11
C ASP A 146 -0.20 -5.04 4.35
N ILE A 147 -1.30 -4.85 3.62
CA ILE A 147 -2.50 -5.69 3.75
C ILE A 147 -2.19 -7.16 3.43
N LYS A 148 -1.29 -7.41 2.47
CA LYS A 148 -1.00 -8.77 2.03
C LYS A 148 -0.18 -9.51 3.07
N GLN A 149 0.89 -8.90 3.58
CA GLN A 149 1.70 -9.52 4.62
C GLN A 149 0.91 -9.76 5.91
N GLU A 150 0.03 -8.83 6.28
CA GLU A 150 -0.81 -9.00 7.48
C GLU A 150 -1.78 -10.18 7.32
N LEU A 151 -2.39 -10.32 6.14
CA LEU A 151 -3.28 -11.45 5.83
C LEU A 151 -2.51 -12.78 5.75
N ASP A 152 -1.36 -12.81 5.08
CA ASP A 152 -0.51 -14.00 4.98
C ASP A 152 -0.03 -14.44 6.38
N GLY A 153 0.34 -13.48 7.24
CA GLY A 153 0.75 -13.74 8.62
C GLY A 153 -0.38 -14.34 9.47
N LEU A 154 -1.59 -13.78 9.38
CA LEU A 154 -2.78 -14.32 10.05
C LEU A 154 -3.11 -15.74 9.55
N TYR A 155 -3.04 -15.96 8.24
CA TYR A 155 -3.31 -17.25 7.62
C TYR A 155 -2.30 -18.32 8.03
N GLN A 156 -1.00 -18.00 7.98
CA GLN A 156 0.07 -18.93 8.40
C GLN A 156 -0.01 -19.27 9.89
N ARG A 157 -0.33 -18.28 10.73
CA ARG A 157 -0.54 -18.52 12.16
C ARG A 157 -1.71 -19.47 12.39
N TYR A 158 -2.83 -19.27 11.68
CA TYR A 158 -3.99 -20.15 11.76
C TYR A 158 -3.67 -21.58 11.29
N LEU A 159 -3.00 -21.76 10.15
CA LEU A 159 -2.64 -23.09 9.65
C LEU A 159 -1.70 -23.83 10.60
N ARG A 160 -0.71 -23.14 11.18
CA ARG A 160 0.20 -23.72 12.17
C ARG A 160 -0.54 -24.16 13.43
N GLU A 161 -1.47 -23.35 13.91
CA GLU A 161 -2.30 -23.70 15.07
C GLU A 161 -3.17 -24.93 14.76
N ALA A 162 -3.81 -24.96 13.59
CA ALA A 162 -4.63 -26.09 13.15
C ALA A 162 -3.81 -27.39 13.01
N LEU A 163 -2.59 -27.31 12.47
CA LEU A 163 -1.65 -28.45 12.39
C LEU A 163 -1.27 -28.96 13.78
N TRP A 164 -0.95 -28.06 14.71
CA TRP A 164 -0.59 -28.44 16.08
C TRP A 164 -1.74 -29.12 16.81
N GLN A 165 -2.94 -28.54 16.72
CA GLN A 165 -4.15 -29.08 17.34
C GLN A 165 -4.56 -30.43 16.72
N SER A 166 -4.48 -30.57 15.40
CA SER A 166 -4.72 -31.83 14.71
C SER A 166 -3.69 -32.89 15.09
N GLY A 167 -2.41 -32.53 15.21
CA GLY A 167 -1.35 -33.42 15.68
C GLY A 167 -1.56 -33.91 17.12
N LEU A 168 -2.02 -33.02 18.01
CA LEU A 168 -2.41 -33.37 19.37
C LEU A 168 -3.61 -34.32 19.40
N GLY A 169 -4.61 -34.09 18.55
CA GLY A 169 -5.75 -34.99 18.39
C GLY A 169 -5.34 -36.37 17.91
N ALA A 170 -4.50 -36.45 16.87
CA ALA A 170 -3.97 -37.70 16.34
C ALA A 170 -3.15 -38.47 17.40
N LEU A 171 -2.30 -37.76 18.15
CA LEU A 171 -1.56 -38.35 19.28
C LEU A 171 -2.52 -38.91 20.34
N GLY A 172 -3.58 -38.16 20.68
CA GLY A 172 -4.61 -38.61 21.61
C GLY A 172 -5.26 -39.92 21.16
N VAL A 173 -5.62 -40.04 19.88
CA VAL A 173 -6.19 -41.28 19.31
C VAL A 173 -5.21 -42.44 19.41
N VAL A 174 -3.93 -42.23 19.06
CA VAL A 174 -2.89 -43.26 19.15
C VAL A 174 -2.68 -43.73 20.59
N LEU A 175 -2.67 -42.80 21.57
CA LEU A 175 -2.55 -43.15 22.98
C LEU A 175 -3.76 -43.94 23.49
N LEU A 176 -4.97 -43.59 23.04
CA LEU A 176 -6.20 -44.29 23.39
C LEU A 176 -6.24 -45.71 22.80
N LEU A 177 -5.77 -45.86 21.55
CA LEU A 177 -5.54 -47.17 20.92
C LEU A 177 -4.47 -47.97 21.67
N ALA A 178 -3.38 -47.35 22.11
CA ALA A 178 -2.34 -48.02 22.88
C ALA A 178 -2.85 -48.49 24.25
N ALA A 179 -3.64 -47.66 24.93
CA ALA A 179 -4.26 -48.00 26.21
C ALA A 179 -5.29 -49.15 26.09
N THR A 180 -6.06 -49.18 25.00
CA THR A 180 -7.09 -50.20 24.76
C THR A 180 -6.51 -51.51 24.23
N LEU A 181 -5.63 -51.47 23.22
CA LEU A 181 -5.04 -52.67 22.60
C LEU A 181 -3.91 -53.28 23.42
N ARG A 182 -3.26 -52.49 24.31
CA ARG A 182 -2.16 -52.89 25.20
C ARG A 182 -0.99 -53.62 24.50
N SER A 183 -0.88 -53.47 23.18
CA SER A 183 0.12 -54.15 22.35
C SER A 183 0.61 -53.20 21.27
N THR A 184 1.89 -52.82 21.38
CA THR A 184 2.56 -51.91 20.44
C THR A 184 2.47 -52.40 19.00
N ARG A 185 2.56 -53.72 18.79
CA ARG A 185 2.42 -54.34 17.47
C ARG A 185 1.03 -54.14 16.87
N ARG A 186 -0.04 -54.25 17.68
CA ARG A 186 -1.41 -54.05 17.19
C ARG A 186 -1.68 -52.58 16.86
N VAL A 187 -1.18 -51.66 17.69
CA VAL A 187 -1.25 -50.22 17.40
C VAL A 187 -0.57 -49.92 16.07
N TRP A 188 0.64 -50.45 15.85
CA TRP A 188 1.36 -50.27 14.59
C TRP A 188 0.57 -50.78 13.38
N VAL A 189 -0.01 -51.98 13.46
CA VAL A 189 -0.80 -52.56 12.36
C VAL A 189 -2.04 -51.72 12.02
N VAL A 190 -2.69 -51.10 13.02
CA VAL A 190 -3.87 -50.26 12.81
C VAL A 190 -3.48 -48.87 12.30
N CYS A 191 -2.41 -48.27 12.83
CA CYS A 191 -1.97 -46.94 12.44
C CYS A 191 -1.33 -46.88 11.04
N GLN A 192 -0.69 -47.97 10.60
CA GLN A 192 0.01 -48.01 9.31
C GLN A 192 -0.87 -47.66 8.10
N PRO A 193 -2.05 -48.27 7.88
CA PRO A 193 -2.91 -47.92 6.75
C PRO A 193 -3.43 -46.47 6.83
N LEU A 194 -3.70 -45.97 8.04
CA LEU A 194 -4.14 -44.59 8.25
C LEU A 194 -3.04 -43.58 7.87
N ALA A 195 -1.82 -43.82 8.35
CA ALA A 195 -0.65 -43.00 8.03
C ALA A 195 -0.35 -43.03 6.52
N LEU A 196 -0.49 -44.19 5.87
CA LEU A 196 -0.31 -44.32 4.44
C LEU A 196 -1.34 -43.50 3.66
N ALA A 197 -2.62 -43.52 4.05
CA ALA A 197 -3.67 -42.73 3.42
C ALA A 197 -3.40 -41.22 3.52
N VAL A 198 -2.97 -40.75 4.69
CA VAL A 198 -2.55 -39.35 4.92
C VAL A 198 -1.33 -38.98 4.06
N LEU A 199 -0.31 -39.84 4.01
CA LEU A 199 0.88 -39.59 3.20
C LEU A 199 0.56 -39.56 1.69
N LEU A 200 -0.30 -40.46 1.21
CA LEU A 200 -0.70 -40.51 -0.20
C LEU A 200 -1.54 -39.30 -0.60
N THR A 201 -2.45 -38.84 0.27
CA THR A 201 -3.26 -37.64 0.01
C THR A 201 -2.40 -36.38 0.01
N LEU A 202 -1.51 -36.21 0.99
CA LEU A 202 -0.56 -35.09 1.01
C LEU A 202 0.39 -35.12 -0.18
N GLY A 203 0.94 -36.29 -0.51
CA GLY A 203 1.81 -36.49 -1.67
C GLY A 203 1.09 -36.18 -2.99
N GLY A 204 -0.16 -36.61 -3.13
CA GLY A 204 -0.99 -36.30 -4.30
C GLY A 204 -1.25 -34.80 -4.46
N LEU A 205 -1.59 -34.10 -3.37
CA LEU A 205 -1.75 -32.64 -3.36
C LEU A 205 -0.46 -31.91 -3.74
N ALA A 206 0.68 -32.36 -3.20
CA ALA A 206 1.99 -31.78 -3.50
C ALA A 206 2.39 -31.99 -4.98
N LEU A 207 2.15 -33.18 -5.53
CA LEU A 207 2.40 -33.48 -6.94
C LEU A 207 1.50 -32.68 -7.89
N ALA A 208 0.27 -32.38 -7.46
CA ALA A 208 -0.66 -31.52 -8.21
C ALA A 208 -0.33 -30.02 -8.08
N GLY A 209 0.70 -29.64 -7.31
CA GLY A 209 1.07 -28.23 -7.08
C GLY A 209 0.03 -27.44 -6.28
N VAL A 210 -0.85 -28.12 -5.54
CA VAL A 210 -1.91 -27.47 -4.76
C VAL A 210 -1.35 -27.05 -3.41
N ALA A 211 -1.39 -25.75 -3.11
CA ALA A 211 -1.03 -25.24 -1.79
C ALA A 211 -2.00 -25.77 -0.74
N LEU A 212 -1.47 -26.33 0.36
CA LEU A 212 -2.31 -26.74 1.48
C LEU A 212 -3.04 -25.53 2.06
N GLY A 213 -4.33 -25.70 2.24
CA GLY A 213 -5.19 -24.68 2.81
C GLY A 213 -6.12 -25.27 3.85
N ILE A 214 -6.93 -24.41 4.44
CA ILE A 214 -7.83 -24.77 5.55
C ILE A 214 -8.75 -25.95 5.17
N LEU A 215 -9.32 -25.93 3.96
CA LEU A 215 -10.22 -26.99 3.49
C LEU A 215 -9.51 -28.34 3.35
N HIS A 216 -8.25 -28.34 2.90
CA HIS A 216 -7.44 -29.55 2.79
C HIS A 216 -7.11 -30.12 4.18
N LEU A 217 -6.80 -29.25 5.14
CA LEU A 217 -6.55 -29.65 6.54
C LEU A 217 -7.80 -30.23 7.21
N VAL A 218 -8.97 -29.63 6.99
CA VAL A 218 -10.26 -30.17 7.49
C VAL A 218 -10.59 -31.49 6.81
N GLY A 219 -10.34 -31.61 5.49
CA GLY A 219 -10.51 -32.87 4.77
C GLY A 219 -9.61 -33.99 5.32
N LEU A 220 -8.38 -33.66 5.70
CA LEU A 220 -7.43 -34.58 6.33
C LEU A 220 -7.86 -35.10 7.70
N LEU A 221 -8.68 -34.33 8.43
CA LEU A 221 -9.27 -34.75 9.71
C LEU A 221 -10.38 -35.80 9.54
N LEU A 222 -10.93 -35.96 8.33
CA LEU A 222 -11.99 -36.92 8.01
C LEU A 222 -11.46 -38.25 7.44
N VAL A 223 -10.16 -38.33 7.17
CA VAL A 223 -9.45 -39.53 6.68
C VAL A 223 -8.97 -40.38 7.87
#